data_AF-A0ABD4AWI9-F1
#
_entry.id   AF-A0ABD4AWI9-F1
#
_cell.length_a   1.000
_cell.length_b   1.000
_cell.length_c   1.000
_cell.angle_alpha   90.00
_cell.angle_beta   90.00
_cell.angle_gamma   90.00
#
_symmetry.space_group_name_H-M   'P 1'
#
loop_
_entity.id
_entity.type
_entity.pdbx_description
1 polymer ?
#
loop_
_entity_poly.entity_id
_entity_poly.type
_entity_poly.pdbx_seq_one_letter_code
_entity_poly.pdbx_strand_id
1 'polypeptide(L)' 'MAIPVAVSVFADEIYAAPKRWVQNAYPRLIHYNRLPKGGHFAPWEQPQALSGAQRASFHALR' A
#
# COMPACT_ATOMS: atom_id res chain seq x y z
N MET A 1 -21.87 -1.86 -2.00
CA MET A 1 -20.97 -3.04 -2.00
C MET A 1 -19.55 -2.54 -1.84
N ALA A 2 -18.78 -3.02 -0.86
CA ALA A 2 -17.41 -2.53 -0.60
C ALA A 2 -16.35 -3.46 -1.23
N ILE A 3 -15.51 -2.90 -2.10
CA ILE A 3 -14.41 -3.61 -2.77
C ILE A 3 -13.21 -3.70 -1.82
N PRO A 4 -12.52 -4.84 -1.71
CA PRO A 4 -11.28 -4.93 -0.94
C PRO A 4 -10.21 -3.98 -1.47
N VAL A 5 -9.56 -3.23 -0.58
CA VAL A 5 -8.49 -2.30 -0.95
C VAL A 5 -7.24 -2.58 -0.11
N ALA A 6 -6.07 -2.51 -0.72
CA ALA A 6 -4.78 -2.55 -0.04
C ALA A 6 -3.98 -1.28 -0.36
N VAL A 7 -3.25 -0.76 0.62
CA VAL A 7 -2.43 0.46 0.46
C VAL A 7 -1.02 0.22 0.98
N SER A 8 -0.04 0.56 0.15
CA SER A 8 1.38 0.52 0.48
C SER A 8 1.97 1.91 0.33
N VAL A 9 2.50 2.47 1.41
CA VAL A 9 3.07 3.82 1.44
C VAL A 9 4.59 3.71 1.46
N PHE A 10 5.25 4.21 0.42
CA PHE A 10 6.71 4.28 0.34
C PHE A 10 7.23 5.54 1.08
N ALA A 11 8.45 5.47 1.61
CA ALA A 11 8.97 6.47 2.55
C ALA A 11 9.07 7.89 1.98
N ASP A 12 9.48 8.00 0.71
CA ASP A 12 9.78 9.25 0.01
C ASP A 12 8.67 9.64 -0.98
N GLU A 13 7.46 9.09 -0.84
CA GLU A 13 6.30 9.50 -1.62
C GLU A 13 5.90 10.94 -1.26
N ILE A 14 5.57 11.74 -2.28
CA ILE A 14 5.24 13.16 -2.15
C ILE A 14 4.00 13.33 -1.25
N TYR A 15 3.05 12.41 -1.38
CA TYR A 15 1.85 12.36 -0.55
C TYR A 15 1.73 11.02 0.19
N ALA A 16 2.38 10.94 1.35
CA ALA A 16 2.23 9.81 2.27
C ALA A 16 0.93 9.89 3.08
N ALA A 17 -0.18 9.36 2.54
CA ALA A 17 -1.48 9.39 3.19
C ALA A 17 -1.44 8.80 4.62
N PRO A 18 -1.89 9.54 5.65
CA PRO A 18 -1.99 9.03 7.01
C PRO A 18 -2.91 7.81 7.08
N LYS A 19 -2.52 6.78 7.87
CA LYS A 19 -3.30 5.54 8.01
C LYS A 19 -4.78 5.79 8.33
N ARG A 20 -5.08 6.74 9.22
CA ARG A 20 -6.45 7.11 9.59
C ARG A 20 -7.28 7.60 8.41
N TRP A 21 -6.67 8.35 7.49
CA TRP A 21 -7.37 8.86 6.31
C TRP A 21 -7.66 7.72 5.33
N VAL A 22 -6.71 6.82 5.14
CA VAL A 22 -6.88 5.60 4.33
C VAL A 22 -8.00 4.72 4.88
N GLN A 23 -8.05 4.52 6.21
CA GLN A 23 -9.10 3.75 6.88
C GLN A 23 -10.49 4.38 6.71
N ASN A 24 -10.58 5.71 6.77
CA ASN A 24 -11.84 6.42 6.56
C ASN A 24 -12.29 6.37 5.09
N ALA A 25 -11.36 6.45 4.14
CA ALA A 25 -11.65 6.47 2.71
C ALA A 25 -12.01 5.08 2.15
N TYR A 26 -11.47 4.01 2.73
CA TYR A 26 -11.67 2.64 2.26
C TYR A 26 -12.34 1.76 3.34
N PRO A 27 -13.67 1.63 3.32
CA PRO A 27 -14.43 0.85 4.30
C PRO A 27 -14.05 -0.64 4.39
N ARG A 28 -13.37 -1.18 3.36
CA ARG A 28 -12.85 -2.55 3.32
C ARG A 28 -11.35 -2.57 3.03
N LEU A 29 -10.58 -1.84 3.83
CA LEU A 29 -9.11 -1.86 3.80
C LEU A 29 -8.59 -3.20 4.37
N ILE A 30 -8.08 -4.08 3.51
CA ILE A 30 -7.61 -5.43 3.87
C ILE A 30 -6.12 -5.46 4.23
N HIS A 31 -5.34 -4.48 3.77
CA HIS A 31 -3.92 -4.41 4.02
C HIS A 31 -3.44 -2.94 4.03
N TYR A 32 -2.60 -2.60 5.00
CA TYR A 32 -1.89 -1.33 5.06
C TYR A 32 -0.47 -1.56 5.56
N ASN A 33 0.53 -1.12 4.80
CA ASN A 33 1.92 -1.13 5.23
C ASN A 33 2.64 0.16 4.83
N ARG A 34 3.70 0.47 5.57
CA ARG A 34 4.66 1.52 5.22
C ARG A 34 5.99 0.86 4.92
N LEU A 35 6.58 1.17 3.77
CA LEU A 35 7.86 0.65 3.34
C LEU A 35 8.97 1.65 3.67
N PRO A 36 10.17 1.19 4.05
CA PRO A 36 11.22 2.05 4.58
C PRO A 36 11.99 2.85 3.51
N LYS A 37 11.77 2.60 2.21
CA LYS A 37 12.51 3.22 1.11
C LYS A 37 11.66 3.31 -0.14
N GLY A 38 11.94 4.30 -1.00
CA GLY A 38 11.34 4.50 -2.32
C GLY A 38 10.35 5.66 -2.30
N GLY A 39 10.06 6.20 -3.47
CA GLY A 39 9.11 7.29 -3.65
C GLY A 39 8.08 7.02 -4.73
N HIS A 40 7.81 8.07 -5.51
CA HIS A 40 6.72 8.11 -6.48
C HIS A 40 6.82 7.02 -7.56
N PHE A 41 8.04 6.66 -7.96
CA PHE A 41 8.29 5.64 -8.97
C PHE A 41 8.68 4.31 -8.32
N ALA A 42 7.94 3.90 -7.27
CA ALA A 42 8.15 2.65 -6.54
C ALA A 42 8.38 1.39 -7.42
N PRO A 43 7.71 1.19 -8.58
CA PRO A 43 8.02 0.08 -9.47
C PRO A 43 9.46 0.09 -10.01
N TRP A 44 10.03 1.27 -10.22
CA TRP A 44 11.41 1.46 -10.70
C TRP A 44 12.42 1.50 -9.55
N GLU A 45 12.07 2.19 -8.47
CA GLU A 45 12.98 2.44 -7.35
C GLU A 45 13.14 1.21 -6.44
N GLN A 46 12.06 0.46 -6.21
CA GLN A 46 11.99 -0.66 -5.25
C GLN A 46 11.15 -1.84 -5.79
N PRO A 47 11.50 -2.43 -6.96
CA PRO A 47 10.67 -3.44 -7.62
C PRO A 47 10.38 -4.69 -6.77
N GLN A 48 11.37 -5.15 -5.98
CA GLN A 48 11.19 -6.30 -5.08
C GLN A 48 10.24 -5.96 -3.93
N ALA A 49 10.36 -4.75 -3.36
CA ALA A 49 9.52 -4.30 -2.27
C ALA A 49 8.06 -4.13 -2.73
N LEU A 50 7.86 -3.54 -3.92
CA LEU A 50 6.53 -3.42 -4.54
C LEU A 50 5.91 -4.79 -4.79
N SER A 51 6.61 -5.69 -5.47
CA SER A 51 6.07 -7.02 -5.79
C SER A 51 5.78 -7.84 -4.52
N GLY A 52 6.59 -7.68 -3.46
CA GLY A 52 6.35 -8.27 -2.16
C GLY A 52 5.09 -7.73 -1.49
N ALA A 53 4.90 -6.41 -1.51
CA ALA A 53 3.71 -5.77 -0.97
C ALA A 53 2.43 -6.18 -1.71
N GLN A 54 2.50 -6.32 -3.04
CA GLN A 54 1.40 -6.86 -3.83
C GLN A 54 1.07 -8.30 -3.41
N ARG A 55 2.05 -9.20 -3.37
CA ARG A 55 1.84 -10.59 -2.92
C ARG A 55 1.23 -10.68 -1.52
N ALA A 56 1.71 -9.87 -0.57
CA ALA A 56 1.17 -9.80 0.79
C ALA A 56 -0.28 -9.33 0.81
N SER A 57 -0.62 -8.33 -0.02
CA SER A 57 -1.98 -7.81 -0.14
C SER A 57 -2.96 -8.85 -0.66
N PHE A 58 -2.58 -9.59 -1.72
CA PHE A 58 -3.42 -10.65 -2.29
C PHE A 58 -3.52 -11.90 -1.40
N HIS A 59 -2.61 -12.09 -0.44
CA HIS A 59 -2.73 -13.19 0.52
C HIS A 59 -4.04 -13.16 1.30
N ALA A 60 -4.58 -11.98 1.61
CA ALA A 60 -5.83 -11.86 2.35
C ALA A 60 -7.09 -12.22 1.52
N LEU A 61 -6.94 -12.51 0.23
CA LEU A 61 -8.02 -12.80 -0.71
C LEU A 61 -8.00 -14.25 -1.24
N ARG A 62 -7.05 -15.07 -0.82
CA ARG A 62 -6.85 -16.45 -1.27
C ARG A 62 -6.92 -17.44 -0.12
#